data_AF-A0A961Q505-F1
#
_entry.id   AF-A0A961Q505-F1
#
_cell.length_a   1.000
_cell.length_b   1.000
_cell.length_c   1.000
_cell.angle_alpha   90.00
_cell.angle_beta   90.00
_cell.angle_gamma   90.00
#
_symmetry.space_group_name_H-M   'P 1'
#
loop_
_entity.id
_entity.type
_entity.pdbx_description
1 polymer ?
#
loop_
_entity_poly.entity_id
_entity_poly.type
_entity_poly.pdbx_seq_one_letter_code
_entity_poly.pdbx_strand_id
1 'polypeptide(L)'
;MSKPNLSADQIVRLVDLADILMPATDKLPAPRQLNSYTALLELAFVASGLTRDEVQQALDVLPTHLDWNTVKGVGAGHPVAFETLALLTSGAYVMAPEVLEILGYPVDRRNPAGPMDAADEYEAGILEPVINRGTFYRDPRAVGAGGNRPG
;
A
#
# COMPACT_ATOMS: atom_id res chain seq x y z
N MET A 1 20.71 5.52 17.30
CA MET A 1 20.08 4.48 16.47
C MET A 1 18.73 4.17 17.09
N SER A 2 17.63 4.42 16.39
CA SER A 2 16.28 4.12 16.90
C SER A 2 16.12 2.61 17.04
N LYS A 3 15.37 2.15 18.06
CA LYS A 3 15.09 0.73 18.26
C LYS A 3 14.20 0.23 17.10
N PRO A 4 14.47 -0.94 16.49
CA PRO A 4 13.65 -1.45 15.40
C PRO A 4 12.23 -1.74 15.91
N ASN A 5 11.23 -1.40 15.09
CA ASN A 5 9.81 -1.50 15.45
C ASN A 5 9.33 -2.96 15.50
N LEU A 6 9.89 -3.80 14.63
CA LEU A 6 9.71 -5.25 14.61
C LEU A 6 10.96 -5.95 15.17
N SER A 7 10.81 -7.17 15.68
CA SER A 7 11.96 -8.00 16.07
C SER A 7 12.60 -8.67 14.84
N ALA A 8 13.86 -9.10 14.96
CA ALA A 8 14.54 -9.81 13.87
C ALA A 8 13.82 -11.11 13.49
N ASP A 9 13.29 -11.85 14.47
CA ASP A 9 12.51 -13.07 14.24
C ASP A 9 11.21 -12.78 13.49
N GLN A 10 10.48 -11.73 13.90
CA GLN A 10 9.27 -11.29 13.21
C GLN A 10 9.56 -10.92 11.75
N ILE A 11 10.66 -10.20 11.50
CA ILE A 11 11.09 -9.84 10.15
C ILE A 11 11.36 -11.09 9.31
N VAL A 12 12.16 -12.05 9.81
CA VAL A 12 12.47 -13.28 9.08
C VAL A 12 11.19 -14.01 8.70
N ARG A 13 10.27 -14.16 9.65
CA ARG A 13 9.00 -14.85 9.43
C ARG A 13 8.06 -14.13 8.46
N LEU A 14 8.03 -12.81 8.49
CA LEU A 14 7.28 -12.00 7.52
C LEU A 14 7.89 -12.13 6.11
N VAL A 15 9.21 -12.17 5.97
CA VAL A 15 9.88 -12.38 4.68
C VAL A 15 9.59 -13.79 4.14
N ASP A 16 9.63 -14.82 4.98
CA ASP A 16 9.32 -16.19 4.58
C ASP A 16 7.86 -16.32 4.11
N LEU A 17 6.92 -15.69 4.81
CA LEU A 17 5.53 -15.59 4.36
C LEU A 17 5.41 -14.83 3.04
N ALA A 18 6.10 -13.70 2.92
CA ALA A 18 6.03 -12.84 1.76
C ALA A 18 6.48 -13.57 0.48
N ASP A 19 7.57 -14.33 0.55
CA ASP A 19 8.07 -15.12 -0.59
C ASP A 19 7.06 -16.16 -1.08
N ILE A 20 6.21 -16.69 -0.19
CA ILE A 20 5.15 -17.63 -0.55
C ILE A 20 3.96 -16.89 -1.20
N LEU A 21 3.61 -15.72 -0.69
CA LEU A 21 2.49 -14.92 -1.18
C LEU A 21 2.80 -14.24 -2.52
N MET A 22 4.05 -13.80 -2.70
CA MET A 22 4.54 -13.06 -3.86
C MET A 22 5.79 -13.77 -4.40
N PRO A 23 5.64 -14.99 -4.96
CA PRO A 23 6.78 -15.75 -5.47
C PRO A 23 7.42 -15.02 -6.66
N ALA A 24 8.73 -15.22 -6.82
CA ALA A 24 9.46 -14.69 -7.97
C ALA A 24 8.85 -15.20 -9.29
N THR A 25 8.83 -14.32 -10.28
CA THR A 25 8.44 -14.62 -11.66
C THR A 25 9.50 -14.08 -12.62
N ASP A 26 9.33 -14.30 -13.92
CA ASP A 26 10.25 -13.78 -14.94
C ASP A 26 10.39 -12.24 -14.92
N LYS A 27 9.38 -11.54 -14.40
CA LYS A 27 9.32 -10.07 -14.42
C LYS A 27 9.40 -9.44 -13.04
N LEU A 28 8.91 -10.14 -12.01
CA LEU A 28 8.78 -9.61 -10.66
C LEU A 28 9.68 -10.40 -9.70
N PRO A 29 10.54 -9.72 -8.93
CA PRO A 29 11.37 -10.38 -7.93
C PRO A 29 10.54 -10.86 -6.74
N ALA A 30 11.00 -11.91 -6.06
CA ALA A 30 10.46 -12.25 -4.75
C ALA A 30 10.84 -11.17 -3.72
N PRO A 31 10.04 -10.96 -2.67
CA PRO A 31 10.34 -10.07 -1.54
C PRO A 31 11.77 -10.19 -1.00
N ARG A 32 12.30 -11.41 -0.81
CA ARG A 32 13.66 -11.61 -0.30
C ARG A 32 14.76 -11.11 -1.26
N GLN A 33 14.45 -10.97 -2.55
CA GLN A 33 15.40 -10.47 -3.54
C GLN A 33 15.46 -8.93 -3.57
N LEU A 34 14.54 -8.26 -2.89
CA LEU A 34 14.49 -6.80 -2.79
C LEU A 34 15.33 -6.32 -1.60
N ASN A 35 16.41 -5.60 -1.89
CA ASN A 35 17.35 -5.10 -0.86
C ASN A 35 16.67 -4.17 0.17
N SER A 36 15.64 -3.45 -0.25
CA SER A 36 14.90 -2.47 0.55
C SER A 36 13.76 -3.09 1.37
N TYR A 37 13.43 -4.37 1.17
CA TYR A 37 12.19 -4.96 1.65
C TYR A 37 12.03 -4.94 3.18
N THR A 38 13.09 -5.24 3.94
CA THR A 38 13.03 -5.17 5.40
C THR A 38 12.76 -3.76 5.91
N ALA A 39 13.34 -2.74 5.29
CA ALA A 39 13.07 -1.34 5.64
C ALA A 39 11.62 -0.95 5.28
N LEU A 40 11.11 -1.48 4.15
CA LEU A 40 9.73 -1.27 3.72
C LEU A 40 8.71 -2.03 4.60
N LEU A 41 9.08 -3.17 5.19
CA LEU A 41 8.27 -3.84 6.21
C LEU A 41 8.15 -2.99 7.47
N GLU A 42 9.23 -2.35 7.92
CA GLU A 42 9.14 -1.41 9.05
C GLU A 42 8.26 -0.20 8.72
N LEU A 43 8.36 0.31 7.48
CA LEU A 43 7.50 1.40 7.02
C LEU A 43 6.03 0.97 6.95
N ALA A 44 5.74 -0.21 6.41
CA ALA A 44 4.40 -0.77 6.35
C ALA A 44 3.81 -0.97 7.76
N PHE A 45 4.64 -1.45 8.69
CA PHE A 45 4.26 -1.57 10.10
C PHE A 45 3.87 -0.22 10.70
N VAL A 46 4.71 0.80 10.56
CA VAL A 46 4.41 2.16 11.06
C VAL A 46 3.13 2.71 10.41
N ALA A 47 2.96 2.55 9.11
CA ALA A 47 1.81 3.06 8.36
C ALA A 47 0.50 2.34 8.71
N SER A 48 0.55 1.05 9.04
CA SER A 48 -0.63 0.25 9.38
C SER A 48 -1.27 0.62 10.72
N GLY A 49 -0.51 1.23 11.64
CA GLY A 49 -0.96 1.50 13.01
C GLY A 49 -1.05 0.26 13.90
N LEU A 50 -0.58 -0.91 13.42
CA LEU A 50 -0.51 -2.14 14.20
C LEU A 50 0.51 -2.03 15.33
N THR A 51 0.25 -2.75 16.41
CA THR A 51 1.18 -2.93 17.52
C THR A 51 2.06 -4.16 17.28
N ARG A 52 3.21 -4.22 17.95
CA ARG A 52 4.10 -5.38 17.89
C ARG A 52 3.41 -6.66 18.38
N ASP A 53 2.54 -6.55 19.38
CA ASP A 53 1.85 -7.68 19.97
C ASP A 53 0.76 -8.23 19.04
N GLU A 54 0.06 -7.38 18.28
CA GLU A 54 -0.88 -7.83 17.24
C GLU A 54 -0.16 -8.60 16.13
N VAL A 55 1.00 -8.09 15.69
CA VAL A 55 1.83 -8.80 14.71
C VAL A 55 2.34 -10.12 15.26
N GLN A 56 2.78 -10.16 16.52
CA GLN A 56 3.23 -11.40 17.16
C GLN A 56 2.09 -12.43 17.24
N GLN A 57 0.91 -12.02 17.71
CA GLN A 57 -0.26 -12.90 17.81
C GLN A 57 -0.66 -13.47 16.45
N ALA A 58 -0.61 -12.66 15.40
CA ALA A 58 -0.88 -13.14 14.06
C ALA A 58 0.20 -14.12 13.57
N LEU A 59 1.47 -13.85 13.85
CA LEU A 59 2.59 -14.75 13.55
C LEU A 59 2.51 -16.07 14.33
N ASP A 60 1.98 -16.09 15.54
CA ASP A 60 1.88 -17.31 16.38
C ASP A 60 0.89 -18.34 15.81
N VAL A 61 -0.04 -17.91 14.94
CA VAL A 61 -0.98 -18.79 14.23
C VAL A 61 -0.29 -19.56 13.09
N LEU A 62 0.73 -18.96 12.50
CA LEU A 62 1.44 -19.54 11.38
C LEU A 62 2.37 -20.68 11.87
N PRO A 63 2.41 -21.82 11.17
CA PRO A 63 3.32 -22.90 11.51
C PRO A 63 4.78 -22.51 11.28
N THR A 64 5.70 -23.22 11.95
CA THR A 64 7.15 -22.99 11.83
C THR A 64 7.66 -23.20 10.40
N HIS A 65 7.11 -24.20 9.70
CA HIS A 65 7.41 -24.44 8.30
C HIS A 65 6.25 -23.94 7.45
N LEU A 66 6.54 -23.02 6.55
CA LEU A 66 5.55 -22.43 5.66
C LEU A 66 5.68 -23.02 4.25
N ASP A 67 4.54 -23.39 3.69
CA ASP A 67 4.32 -23.67 2.29
C ASP A 67 2.96 -23.08 1.84
N TRP A 68 2.66 -23.14 0.55
CA TRP A 68 1.40 -22.62 0.03
C TRP A 68 0.14 -23.24 0.69
N ASN A 69 0.15 -24.54 0.98
CA ASN A 69 -1.01 -25.23 1.56
C ASN A 69 -1.24 -24.82 3.01
N THR A 70 -0.16 -24.66 3.78
CA THR A 70 -0.23 -24.17 5.16
C THR A 70 -0.73 -22.73 5.21
N VAL A 71 -0.20 -21.83 4.38
CA VAL A 71 -0.63 -20.43 4.30
C VAL A 71 -2.11 -20.34 3.87
N LYS A 72 -2.52 -21.15 2.89
CA LYS A 72 -3.93 -21.25 2.48
C LYS A 72 -4.82 -21.76 3.62
N GLY A 73 -4.36 -22.75 4.37
CA GLY A 73 -5.05 -23.28 5.56
C GLY A 73 -5.24 -22.20 6.64
N VAL A 74 -4.22 -21.39 6.89
CA VAL A 74 -4.28 -20.27 7.84
C VAL A 74 -5.24 -19.19 7.34
N GLY A 75 -5.24 -18.87 6.05
CA GLY A 75 -6.22 -17.94 5.47
C GLY A 75 -7.68 -18.40 5.67
N ALA A 76 -7.94 -19.71 5.64
CA ALA A 76 -9.28 -20.26 5.89
C ALA A 76 -9.64 -20.38 7.37
N GLY A 77 -8.69 -20.78 8.23
CA GLY A 77 -8.93 -21.02 9.66
C GLY A 77 -8.80 -19.77 10.54
N HIS A 78 -8.00 -18.80 10.12
CA HIS A 78 -7.65 -17.60 10.88
C HIS A 78 -7.54 -16.36 9.96
N PRO A 79 -8.65 -15.95 9.32
CA PRO A 79 -8.64 -14.91 8.30
C PRO A 79 -8.09 -13.57 8.81
N VAL A 80 -8.42 -13.17 10.04
CA VAL A 80 -7.93 -11.91 10.63
C VAL A 80 -6.40 -11.91 10.78
N ALA A 81 -5.82 -13.02 11.25
CA ALA A 81 -4.37 -13.16 11.37
C ALA A 81 -3.71 -13.13 9.99
N PHE A 82 -4.28 -13.85 9.03
CA PHE A 82 -3.80 -13.85 7.65
C PHE A 82 -3.85 -12.45 7.03
N GLU A 83 -4.97 -11.73 7.14
CA GLU A 83 -5.13 -10.36 6.62
C GLU A 83 -4.13 -9.40 7.24
N THR A 84 -3.91 -9.49 8.56
CA THR A 84 -2.92 -8.68 9.28
C THR A 84 -1.52 -8.85 8.70
N LEU A 85 -1.08 -10.10 8.50
CA LEU A 85 0.24 -10.39 7.97
C LEU A 85 0.34 -10.06 6.48
N ALA A 86 -0.68 -10.42 5.70
CA ALA A 86 -0.74 -10.15 4.27
C ALA A 86 -0.72 -8.64 3.98
N LEU A 87 -1.37 -7.81 4.80
CA LEU A 87 -1.32 -6.36 4.70
C LEU A 87 0.12 -5.85 4.82
N LEU A 88 0.87 -6.30 5.83
CA LEU A 88 2.26 -5.90 6.03
C LEU A 88 3.16 -6.36 4.89
N THR A 89 3.09 -7.63 4.52
CA THR A 89 3.97 -8.20 3.50
C THR A 89 3.69 -7.63 2.11
N SER A 90 2.41 -7.51 1.73
CA SER A 90 2.03 -6.94 0.43
C SER A 90 2.25 -5.44 0.38
N GLY A 91 1.94 -4.72 1.47
CA GLY A 91 2.18 -3.29 1.59
C GLY A 91 3.65 -2.95 1.40
N ALA A 92 4.56 -3.68 2.07
CA ALA A 92 5.99 -3.51 1.87
C ALA A 92 6.43 -3.78 0.42
N TYR A 93 5.83 -4.79 -0.23
CA TYR A 93 6.20 -5.18 -1.59
C TYR A 93 5.79 -4.14 -2.63
N VAL A 94 4.56 -3.62 -2.54
CA VAL A 94 4.07 -2.60 -3.49
C VAL A 94 4.67 -1.22 -3.26
N MET A 95 5.37 -1.00 -2.15
CA MET A 95 6.16 0.22 -1.92
C MET A 95 7.58 0.12 -2.47
N ALA A 96 8.04 -1.06 -2.92
CA ALA A 96 9.40 -1.23 -3.41
C ALA A 96 9.60 -0.48 -4.74
N PRO A 97 10.61 0.41 -4.86
CA PRO A 97 10.86 1.16 -6.09
C PRO A 97 11.03 0.25 -7.32
N GLU A 98 11.73 -0.86 -7.15
CA GLU A 98 11.96 -1.86 -8.19
C GLU A 98 10.64 -2.45 -8.69
N VAL A 99 9.72 -2.78 -7.78
CA VAL A 99 8.39 -3.31 -8.10
C VAL A 99 7.54 -2.23 -8.78
N LEU A 100 7.55 -1.00 -8.27
CA LEU A 100 6.81 0.12 -8.84
C LEU A 100 7.27 0.44 -10.27
N GLU A 101 8.58 0.41 -10.53
CA GLU A 101 9.16 0.61 -11.85
C GLU A 101 8.70 -0.48 -12.83
N ILE A 102 8.74 -1.75 -12.42
CA ILE A 102 8.26 -2.87 -13.25
C ILE A 102 6.76 -2.74 -13.56
N LEU A 103 5.97 -2.26 -12.61
CA LEU A 103 4.53 -2.02 -12.78
C LEU A 103 4.23 -0.77 -13.62
N GLY A 104 5.24 0.01 -14.02
CA GLY A 104 5.07 1.26 -14.75
C GLY A 104 4.41 2.35 -13.92
N TYR A 105 4.49 2.25 -12.58
CA TYR A 105 3.94 3.28 -11.70
C TYR A 105 4.84 4.51 -11.74
N PRO A 106 4.29 5.71 -11.95
CA PRO A 106 5.08 6.93 -11.89
C PRO A 106 5.59 7.11 -10.46
N VAL A 107 6.84 6.74 -10.22
CA VAL A 107 7.60 7.18 -9.06
C VAL A 107 7.93 8.64 -9.30
N ASP A 108 7.03 9.53 -8.90
CA ASP A 108 7.28 10.96 -8.94
C ASP A 108 8.65 11.21 -8.30
N ARG A 109 9.62 11.64 -9.12
CA ARG A 109 10.79 12.31 -8.61
C ARG A 109 10.22 13.40 -7.73
N ARG A 110 10.53 13.42 -6.42
CA ARG A 110 10.28 14.58 -5.58
C ARG A 110 10.61 15.80 -6.42
N ASN A 111 9.57 16.51 -6.83
CA ASN A 111 9.70 17.85 -7.36
C ASN A 111 9.47 18.68 -6.11
N PRO A 112 10.50 18.92 -5.27
CA PRO A 112 10.30 19.84 -4.16
C PRO A 112 9.83 21.14 -4.80
N ALA A 113 8.59 21.55 -4.53
CA ALA A 113 8.15 22.88 -4.92
C ALA A 113 9.19 23.85 -4.37
N GLY A 114 9.79 24.66 -5.25
CA GLY A 114 10.71 25.68 -4.81
C GLY A 114 9.98 26.58 -3.82
N PRO A 115 10.65 27.12 -2.79
CA PRO A 115 10.01 28.04 -1.84
C PRO A 115 9.30 29.24 -2.50
N MET A 116 9.65 29.56 -3.75
CA MET A 116 9.07 30.63 -4.56
C MET A 116 7.84 30.18 -5.38
N ASP A 117 7.68 28.89 -5.72
CA ASP A 117 6.56 28.43 -6.55
C ASP A 117 5.21 28.47 -5.80
N ALA A 118 5.25 28.31 -4.47
CA ALA A 118 4.06 28.40 -3.62
C ALA A 118 3.52 29.83 -3.47
N ALA A 119 4.34 30.85 -3.71
CA ALA A 119 3.92 32.25 -3.64
C ALA A 119 3.36 32.73 -4.99
N ASP A 120 3.99 32.32 -6.11
CA ASP A 120 3.59 32.73 -7.45
C ASP A 120 2.23 32.14 -7.88
N GLU A 121 1.85 30.93 -7.41
CA GLU A 121 0.55 30.33 -7.71
C GLU A 121 -0.64 31.06 -7.06
N TYR A 122 -0.42 31.77 -5.94
CA TYR A 122 -1.46 32.61 -5.32
C TYR A 122 -1.59 33.99 -5.99
N GLU A 123 -0.53 34.51 -6.60
CA GLU A 123 -0.51 35.86 -7.20
C GLU A 123 -0.92 35.85 -8.70
N ALA A 124 -0.81 34.70 -9.38
CA ALA A 124 -1.13 34.56 -10.82
C ALA A 124 -2.64 34.48 -11.15
N GLY A 125 -3.53 34.60 -10.17
CA GLY A 125 -4.98 34.63 -10.40
C GLY A 125 -5.56 33.34 -11.01
N ILE A 126 -4.95 32.19 -10.74
CA ILE A 126 -5.36 30.88 -11.31
C ILE A 126 -6.73 30.45 -10.75
N LEU A 127 -7.09 30.94 -9.56
CA LEU A 127 -8.37 30.63 -8.91
C LEU A 127 -9.52 31.51 -9.41
N GLU A 128 -9.26 32.73 -9.89
CA GLU A 128 -10.28 33.66 -10.39
C GLU A 128 -11.12 33.09 -11.54
N PRO A 129 -10.55 32.41 -12.57
CA PRO A 129 -11.34 31.73 -13.58
C PRO A 129 -12.25 30.64 -13.00
N VAL A 130 -11.80 29.91 -11.98
CA VAL A 130 -12.56 28.81 -11.37
C VAL A 130 -13.68 29.36 -10.48
N ILE A 131 -13.39 30.41 -9.71
CA ILE A 131 -14.36 31.11 -8.86
C ILE A 131 -15.45 31.78 -9.72
N ASN A 132 -15.06 32.47 -10.79
CA ASN A 132 -16.00 33.14 -11.70
C ASN A 132 -16.87 32.17 -12.52
N ARG A 133 -16.34 30.97 -12.80
CA ARG A 133 -17.06 29.94 -13.58
C ARG A 133 -18.13 29.22 -12.75
N GLY A 134 -18.03 29.23 -11.42
CA GLY A 134 -18.96 28.55 -10.50
C GLY A 134 -18.76 27.02 -10.44
N THR A 135 -19.30 26.39 -9.39
CA THR A 135 -19.19 24.94 -9.15
C THR A 135 -19.97 24.11 -10.18
N PHE A 136 -19.30 23.18 -10.86
CA PHE A 136 -19.92 22.15 -11.71
C PHE A 136 -20.22 20.89 -10.91
N TYR A 137 -21.03 21.00 -9.86
CA TYR A 137 -21.55 19.81 -9.21
C TYR A 137 -22.76 19.29 -9.99
N ARG A 138 -22.64 18.08 -10.57
CA ARG A 138 -23.78 17.32 -11.07
C ARG A 138 -24.03 16.18 -10.09
N ASP A 139 -25.20 16.19 -9.46
CA ASP A 139 -25.61 15.07 -8.60
C ASP A 139 -25.79 13.80 -9.45
N PRO A 140 -25.00 12.74 -9.23
CA PRO A 140 -25.14 11.50 -10.00
C PRO A 140 -26.46 10.77 -9.74
N ARG A 141 -27.24 11.15 -8.71
CA ARG A 141 -28.58 10.62 -8.44
C ARG A 141 -29.69 11.33 -9.25
N ALA A 142 -29.40 12.49 -9.85
CA ALA A 142 -30.39 13.27 -10.59
C ALA A 142 -30.63 12.78 -12.04
N VAL A 143 -29.81 11.84 -12.55
CA VAL A 143 -29.89 11.36 -13.95
C VAL A 143 -30.97 10.27 -14.16
N GLY A 144 -31.73 9.90 -13.12
CA GLY A 144 -32.70 8.79 -13.16
C GLY A 144 -34.19 9.15 -13.27
N ALA A 145 -34.60 10.42 -13.22
CA ALA A 145 -36.01 10.79 -13.15
C ALA A 145 -36.40 11.83 -14.22
N GLY A 146 -36.79 11.37 -15.42
CA GLY A 146 -37.27 12.29 -16.45
C GLY A 146 -37.52 11.68 -17.83
N GLY A 147 -38.05 10.46 -17.91
CA GLY A 147 -38.54 9.92 -19.18
C GLY A 147 -39.93 10.46 -19.48
N ASN A 148 -40.04 11.47 -20.36
CA ASN A 148 -41.29 11.76 -21.07
C ASN A 148 -41.00 12.10 -22.53
N ARG A 149 -41.40 11.20 -23.44
CA ARG A 149 -41.46 11.45 -24.89
C ARG A 149 -42.86 11.99 -25.21
N PRO A 150 -42.95 12.96 -26.13
CA PRO A 150 -44.02 12.90 -27.12
C PRO A 150 -43.47 12.95 -28.55
N GLY A 151 -44.21 12.30 -29.45
CA GLY A 151 -44.04 12.43 -30.90
C GLY A 151 -44.76 13.64 -31.47
#